data_AF-A0A7L4RMB5-F1
#
_entry.id   AF-A0A7L4RMB5-F1
#
_cell.length_a   1.000
_cell.length_b   1.000
_cell.length_c   1.000
_cell.angle_alpha   90.00
_cell.angle_beta   90.00
_cell.angle_gamma   90.00
#
_symmetry.space_group_name_H-M   'P 1'
#
loop_
_entity.id
_entity.type
_entity.pdbx_description
1 polymer ?
#
loop_
_entity_poly.entity_id
_entity_poly.type
_entity_poly.pdbx_seq_one_letter_code
_entity_poly.pdbx_strand_id
1 'polypeptide(L)' 'MVVKRLKELRASSTPEVLKTLGEIEQEIITEYGALKTSGKPANSGRYRELKRLRARIKTILNQRKHKI' A
#
# COMPACT_ATOMS: atom_id res chain seq x y z
N MET A 1 5.03 -10.96 3.65
CA MET A 1 3.98 -9.98 3.33
C MET A 1 3.11 -9.82 4.57
N VAL A 2 3.29 -8.73 5.32
CA VAL A 2 2.48 -8.47 6.51
C VAL A 2 1.30 -7.63 6.06
N VAL A 3 0.21 -8.29 5.65
CA VAL A 3 -1.07 -7.60 5.47
C VAL A 3 -1.59 -7.33 6.88
N LYS A 4 -1.13 -6.24 7.53
CA LYS A 4 -1.79 -5.74 8.74
C LYS A 4 -3.27 -5.56 8.38
N ARG A 5 -4.16 -6.13 9.19
CA ARG A 5 -5.61 -6.04 8.91
C ARG A 5 -6.00 -4.57 8.88
N LEU A 6 -6.96 -4.21 8.04
CA LEU A 6 -7.43 -2.82 7.92
C LEU A 6 -7.81 -2.21 9.28
N LYS A 7 -8.35 -3.04 10.19
CA LYS A 7 -8.66 -2.67 11.58
C LYS A 7 -7.41 -2.29 12.37
N GLU A 8 -6.35 -3.07 12.26
CA GLU A 8 -5.05 -2.82 12.92
C GLU A 8 -4.44 -1.52 12.38
N LEU A 9 -4.56 -1.26 11.07
CA LEU A 9 -4.07 -0.02 10.46
C LEU A 9 -4.87 1.23 10.88
N ARG A 10 -6.16 1.07 11.18
CA ARG A 10 -6.98 2.16 11.71
C ARG A 10 -6.64 2.47 13.16
N ALA A 11 -6.27 1.45 13.94
CA ALA A 11 -5.87 1.58 15.34
C ALA A 11 -4.41 2.05 15.54
N SER A 12 -3.54 1.85 14.55
CA SER A 12 -2.12 2.24 14.62
C SER A 12 -1.91 3.76 14.53
N SER A 13 -0.78 4.25 15.03
CA SER A 13 -0.42 5.68 14.94
C SER A 13 -0.18 6.12 13.49
N THR A 14 -0.41 7.40 13.18
CA THR A 14 -0.22 7.98 11.83
C THR A 14 1.19 7.73 11.25
N PRO A 15 2.29 7.91 12.01
CA PRO A 15 3.63 7.51 11.55
C PRO A 15 3.76 6.04 11.16
N GLU A 16 3.11 5.11 11.88
CA GLU A 16 3.15 3.69 11.51
C GLU A 16 2.42 3.44 10.19
N VAL A 17 1.27 4.08 9.99
CA VAL A 17 0.50 3.98 8.75
C VAL A 17 1.31 4.49 7.56
N LEU A 18 2.06 5.59 7.75
CA LEU A 18 2.97 6.13 6.73
C LEU A 18 4.16 5.21 6.45
N LYS A 19 4.73 4.58 7.48
CA LYS A 19 5.80 3.59 7.31
C LYS A 19 5.33 2.41 6.45
N THR A 20 4.16 1.86 6.77
CA THR A 20 3.57 0.77 5.99
C THR A 20 3.25 1.21 4.55
N LEU A 21 2.83 2.46 4.34
CA LEU A 21 2.63 3.01 3.00
C LEU A 21 3.95 3.01 2.19
N GLY A 22 5.06 3.45 2.80
CA GLY A 22 6.37 3.46 2.15
C GLY A 22 6.84 2.07 1.75
N GLU A 23 6.66 1.07 2.63
CA GLU A 23 6.98 -0.33 2.34
C GLU A 23 6.18 -0.86 1.12
N ILE A 24 4.89 -0.57 1.06
CA ILE A 24 4.01 -0.97 -0.06
C ILE A 24 4.39 -0.25 -1.36
N GLU A 25 4.72 1.03 -1.29
CA GLU A 25 5.13 1.79 -2.48
C GLU A 25 6.45 1.25 -3.04
N GLN A 26 7.39 0.84 -2.19
CA GLN A 26 8.64 0.21 -2.63
C GLN A 26 8.38 -1.11 -3.37
N GLU A 27 7.51 -1.96 -2.84
CA GLU A 27 7.12 -3.21 -3.53
C GLU A 27 6.44 -2.95 -4.89
N ILE A 28 5.59 -1.92 -4.96
CA ILE A 28 4.95 -1.51 -6.22
C ILE A 28 5.98 -1.08 -7.25
N ILE A 29 7.02 -0.34 -6.84
CA ILE A 29 8.09 0.11 -7.74
C ILE A 29 8.85 -1.09 -8.31
N THR A 30 9.15 -2.09 -7.50
CA THR A 30 9.81 -3.31 -7.97
C THR A 30 8.98 -4.04 -9.02
N GLU A 31 7.68 -4.24 -8.75
CA GLU A 31 6.75 -4.87 -9.70
C GLU A 31 6.53 -4.02 -10.96
N TYR A 32 6.57 -2.69 -10.83
CA TYR A 32 6.51 -1.77 -11.96
C TYR A 32 7.75 -1.83 -12.84
N GLY A 33 8.94 -2.02 -12.24
CA GLY A 33 10.17 -2.29 -12.98
C GLY A 33 10.03 -3.54 -13.84
N ALA A 34 9.55 -4.64 -13.26
CA ALA A 34 9.27 -5.88 -14.01
C ALA A 34 8.25 -5.66 -15.14
N LEU A 35 7.19 -4.88 -14.90
CA LEU A 35 6.21 -4.48 -15.92
C LEU A 35 6.85 -3.72 -17.08
N LYS A 36 7.78 -2.81 -16.79
CA LYS A 36 8.48 -2.02 -17.81
C LYS A 36 9.44 -2.86 -18.65
N THR A 37 10.14 -3.81 -18.03
CA THR A 37 11.11 -4.65 -18.72
C THR A 37 10.46 -5.80 -19.50
N SER A 38 9.41 -6.42 -18.95
CA SER A 38 8.84 -7.67 -19.49
C SER A 38 7.40 -7.54 -20.02
N GLY A 39 6.82 -6.34 -19.97
CA GLY A 39 5.44 -6.07 -20.36
C GLY A 39 4.39 -6.58 -19.35
N LYS A 40 4.80 -7.27 -18.29
CA LYS A 40 3.93 -7.77 -17.21
C LYS A 40 4.61 -7.65 -15.84
N PRO A 41 3.86 -7.43 -14.74
CA PRO A 41 4.45 -7.51 -13.40
C PRO A 41 4.96 -8.93 -13.14
N ALA A 42 5.93 -9.08 -12.23
CA ALA A 42 6.43 -10.39 -11.84
C ALA A 42 5.31 -11.23 -11.21
N ASN A 43 4.45 -10.60 -10.41
CA ASN A 43 3.20 -11.19 -9.95
C ASN A 43 2.03 -10.20 -10.09
N SER A 44 1.18 -10.44 -11.10
CA SER A 44 0.04 -9.56 -11.42
C SER A 44 -1.04 -9.53 -10.32
N GLY A 45 -1.25 -10.65 -9.62
CA GLY A 45 -2.19 -10.75 -8.50
C GLY A 45 -1.72 -9.89 -7.32
N ARG A 46 -0.45 -10.06 -6.92
CA ARG A 46 0.19 -9.28 -5.87
C ARG A 46 0.22 -7.79 -6.22
N TYR A 47 0.59 -7.44 -7.44
CA TYR A 47 0.64 -6.05 -7.89
C TYR A 47 -0.74 -5.35 -7.79
N ARG A 48 -1.82 -6.06 -8.14
CA ARG A 48 -3.20 -5.54 -7.96
C ARG A 48 -3.54 -5.36 -6.48
N GLU A 49 -3.16 -6.32 -5.64
CA GLU A 49 -3.41 -6.25 -4.21
C GLU A 49 -2.66 -5.08 -3.54
N LEU A 50 -1.38 -4.88 -3.87
CA LEU A 50 -0.58 -3.76 -3.40
C LEU A 50 -1.20 -2.41 -3.76
N LYS A 51 -1.72 -2.25 -4.99
CA LYS A 51 -2.44 -1.04 -5.41
C LYS A 51 -3.71 -0.80 -4.58
N ARG A 52 -4.50 -1.84 -4.32
CA ARG A 52 -5.70 -1.74 -3.47
C ARG A 52 -5.34 -1.37 -2.04
N LEU A 53 -4.28 -1.97 -1.50
CA LEU A 53 -3.80 -1.70 -0.15
C LEU A 53 -3.32 -0.24 -0.04
N ARG A 54 -2.51 0.23 -0.98
CA ARG A 54 -2.09 1.64 -1.10
C ARG A 54 -3.28 2.61 -1.09
N ALA A 55 -4.31 2.33 -1.90
CA ALA A 55 -5.50 3.17 -1.96
C ALA A 55 -6.22 3.23 -0.60
N ARG A 56 -6.42 2.08 0.06
CA ARG A 56 -7.06 2.00 1.39
C ARG A 56 -6.28 2.76 2.46
N ILE A 57 -4.95 2.69 2.44
CA ILE A 57 -4.09 3.43 3.36
C ILE A 57 -4.26 4.93 3.17
N LYS A 58 -4.23 5.40 1.93
CA LYS A 58 -4.48 6.81 1.61
C LYS A 58 -5.87 7.26 2.06
N THR A 59 -6.90 6.42 1.91
CA THR A 59 -8.23 6.70 2.45
C THR A 59 -8.22 6.86 3.97
N ILE A 60 -7.54 5.97 4.70
CA ILE A 60 -7.42 6.07 6.18
C ILE A 60 -6.71 7.37 6.58
N LEU A 61 -5.60 7.71 5.92
CA LEU A 61 -4.88 8.96 6.17
C LEU A 61 -5.76 10.19 5.88
N ASN A 62 -6.54 10.15 4.80
CA ASN A 62 -7.46 11.23 4.47
C ASN A 62 -8.59 11.35 5.52
N GLN A 63 -9.16 10.22 5.96
CA GLN A 63 -10.16 10.19 7.03
C GLN A 63 -9.61 10.76 8.35
N ARG A 64 -8.33 10.54 8.66
CA ARG A 64 -7.68 11.16 9.82
C ARG A 64 -7.50 12.67 9.66
N LYS A 65 -7.14 13.13 8.46
CA LYS A 65 -6.96 14.55 8.15
C LYS A 65 -8.28 15.33 8.15
N HIS A 66 -9.39 14.71 7.75
CA HIS A 66 -10.72 15.31 7.66
C HIS A 66 -11.60 15.07 8.90
N LYS A 67 -11.10 14.41 9.95
CA LYS A 67 -11.73 14.47 11.28
C LYS A 67 -11.43 15.85 11.87
N ILE A 68 -12.24 16.83 11.48
CA ILE A 68 -12.37 18.14 12.11
C ILE A 68 -13.75 18.15 12.75
#